data_AF-A0A0N4WEX2-F1
#
_entry.id   AF-A0A0N4WEX2-F1
#
_cell.length_a   1.000
_cell.length_b   1.000
_cell.length_c   1.000
_cell.angle_alpha   90.00
_cell.angle_beta   90.00
_cell.angle_gamma   90.00
#
_symmetry.space_group_name_H-M   'P 1'
#
loop_
_entity.id
_entity.type
_entity.pdbx_description
1 polymer ?
#
loop_
_entity_poly.entity_id
_entity_poly.type
_entity_poly.pdbx_seq_one_letter_code
_entity_poly.pdbx_strand_id
1 'polypeptide(L)'
;MEQIKSQLAEKEREITTLRLNEANANVMVSEAKQKMDLFNELEQDWQKKQLRLCEKIDELSMELEQAKNRTQSDEVNSLRRELAFTNSIIADQRRKEVKLKEEIEALKNFSVDSISVPRLSIGSRDVKPRMYCDICEKFDQHDTEDCPKQEVQEEMVRTKPKKPPPPSREYCDHCEMFGHDTFACNMQEKKKKKDYTF
;
A
#
# COMPACT_ATOMS: atom_id res chain seq x y z
N MET A 1 2.27 -35.69 111.15
CA MET A 1 1.86 -34.29 110.84
C MET A 1 2.94 -33.57 110.03
N GLU A 2 4.19 -33.50 110.51
CA GLU A 2 5.29 -32.78 109.81
C GLU A 2 5.61 -33.32 108.40
N GLN A 3 5.67 -34.64 108.24
CA GLN A 3 6.00 -35.27 106.95
C GLN A 3 4.92 -35.04 105.88
N ILE A 4 3.65 -34.99 106.29
CA ILE A 4 2.53 -34.70 105.39
C ILE A 4 2.60 -33.23 104.93
N LYS A 5 2.96 -32.30 105.82
CA LYS A 5 3.15 -30.88 105.47
C LYS A 5 4.31 -30.69 104.47
N SER A 6 5.42 -31.41 104.66
CA SER A 6 6.57 -31.37 103.74
C SER A 6 6.20 -31.87 102.34
N GLN A 7 5.49 -33.00 102.26
CA GLN A 7 5.00 -33.55 100.99
C GLN A 7 3.98 -32.63 100.31
N LEU A 8 3.10 -31.97 101.08
CA LEU A 8 2.17 -30.98 100.54
C LEU A 8 2.93 -29.81 99.90
N ALA A 9 3.93 -29.25 100.59
CA ALA A 9 4.75 -28.15 100.07
C ALA A 9 5.59 -28.55 98.85
N GLU A 10 6.02 -29.80 98.75
CA GLU A 10 6.68 -30.34 97.56
C GLU A 10 5.73 -30.45 96.37
N LYS A 11 4.51 -30.97 96.59
CA LYS A 11 3.47 -31.05 95.56
C LYS A 11 3.00 -29.69 95.10
N GLU A 12 2.89 -28.71 96.00
CA GLU A 12 2.59 -27.32 95.64
C GLU A 12 3.67 -26.73 94.72
N ARG A 13 4.96 -26.95 95.03
CA ARG A 13 6.07 -26.54 94.15
C ARG A 13 6.01 -27.22 92.78
N GLU A 14 5.75 -28.52 92.75
CA GLU A 14 5.60 -29.28 91.49
C GLU A 14 4.44 -28.73 90.64
N ILE A 15 3.28 -28.46 91.25
CA ILE A 15 2.12 -27.84 90.58
C ILE A 15 2.47 -26.46 90.02
N THR A 16 3.17 -25.62 90.78
CA THR A 16 3.60 -24.29 90.27
C THR A 16 4.54 -24.42 89.08
N THR A 17 5.43 -25.41 89.09
CA THR A 17 6.38 -25.67 88.00
C THR A 17 5.65 -26.16 86.74
N LEU A 18 4.71 -27.10 86.90
CA LEU A 18 3.89 -27.60 85.78
C LEU A 18 3.03 -26.49 85.17
N ARG A 19 2.43 -25.62 85.97
CA ARG A 19 1.67 -24.46 85.47
C ARG A 19 2.53 -23.48 84.70
N LEU A 20 3.77 -23.24 85.14
CA LEU A 20 4.72 -22.41 84.39
C LEU A 20 5.09 -23.05 83.04
N ASN A 21 5.34 -24.35 83.03
CA ASN A 21 5.64 -25.09 81.80
C ASN A 21 4.45 -25.09 80.83
N GLU A 22 3.23 -25.25 81.34
CA GLU A 22 2.00 -25.16 80.56
C GLU A 22 1.83 -23.76 79.95
N ALA A 23 2.05 -22.69 80.72
CA ALA A 23 2.01 -21.33 80.22
C ALA A 23 3.04 -21.10 79.10
N ASN A 24 4.27 -21.57 79.27
CA ASN A 24 5.31 -21.47 78.25
C ASN A 24 4.97 -22.27 76.99
N ALA A 25 4.42 -23.48 77.14
CA ALA A 25 3.97 -24.30 76.01
C ALA A 25 2.83 -23.61 75.24
N ASN A 26 1.87 -23.00 75.95
CA ASN A 26 0.77 -22.26 75.34
C ASN A 26 1.27 -21.05 74.53
N VAL A 27 2.28 -20.33 75.03
CA VAL A 27 2.92 -19.24 74.26
C VAL A 27 3.56 -19.79 72.98
N MET A 28 4.36 -20.86 73.08
CA MET A 28 4.98 -21.46 71.88
C MET A 28 3.94 -21.96 70.87
N VAL A 29 2.84 -22.57 71.33
CA VAL A 29 1.74 -22.99 70.45
C VAL A 29 1.08 -21.78 69.79
N SER A 30 0.88 -20.69 70.52
CA SER A 30 0.32 -19.46 69.96
C SER A 30 1.23 -18.84 68.90
N GLU A 31 2.54 -18.80 69.14
CA GLU A 31 3.52 -18.32 68.17
C GLU A 31 3.57 -19.21 66.92
N ALA A 32 3.51 -20.54 67.10
CA ALA A 32 3.48 -21.49 66.00
C ALA A 32 2.22 -21.31 65.14
N LYS A 33 1.05 -21.06 65.75
CA LYS A 33 -0.19 -20.75 65.03
C LYS A 33 -0.07 -19.47 64.22
N GLN A 34 0.43 -18.39 64.81
CA GLN A 34 0.63 -17.13 64.09
C GLN A 34 1.55 -17.31 62.88
N LYS A 35 2.64 -18.08 63.02
CA LYS A 35 3.53 -18.39 61.89
C LYS A 35 2.81 -19.20 60.82
N MET A 36 2.02 -20.20 61.21
CA MET A 36 1.23 -21.01 60.28
C MET A 36 0.23 -20.15 59.49
N ASP A 37 -0.46 -19.23 60.16
CA ASP A 37 -1.41 -18.32 59.52
C ASP A 37 -0.71 -17.41 58.49
N LEU A 38 0.45 -16.85 58.84
CA LEU A 38 1.27 -16.07 57.91
C LEU A 38 1.73 -16.88 56.70
N PHE A 39 2.14 -18.14 56.90
CA PHE A 39 2.51 -19.03 55.79
C PHE A 39 1.33 -19.30 54.86
N ASN A 40 0.14 -19.56 55.42
CA ASN A 40 -1.08 -19.79 54.65
C ASN A 40 -1.47 -18.54 53.83
N GLU A 41 -1.37 -17.34 54.40
CA GLU A 41 -1.63 -16.08 53.69
C GLU A 41 -0.66 -15.88 52.51
N LEU A 42 0.65 -16.09 52.75
CA LEU A 42 1.66 -15.99 51.70
C LEU A 42 1.43 -17.00 50.57
N GLU A 43 1.03 -18.23 50.90
CA GLU A 43 0.74 -19.26 49.90
C GLU A 43 -0.50 -18.90 49.06
N GLN A 44 -1.56 -18.38 49.70
CA GLN A 44 -2.73 -17.88 48.97
C GLN A 44 -2.38 -16.72 48.03
N ASP A 45 -1.55 -15.78 48.47
CA ASP A 45 -1.14 -14.64 47.64
C ASP A 45 -0.25 -15.09 46.48
N TRP A 46 0.61 -16.08 46.70
CA TRP A 46 1.39 -16.69 45.64
C TRP A 46 0.49 -17.39 44.61
N GLN A 47 -0.50 -18.17 45.06
CA GLN A 47 -1.47 -18.83 44.19
C GLN A 47 -2.28 -17.81 43.37
N LYS A 48 -2.77 -16.73 43.99
CA LYS A 48 -3.47 -15.64 43.29
C LYS A 48 -2.57 -14.99 42.24
N LYS A 49 -1.30 -14.75 42.56
CA LYS A 49 -0.34 -14.17 41.61
C LYS A 49 -0.08 -15.11 40.44
N GLN A 50 0.07 -16.41 40.70
CA GLN A 50 0.23 -17.42 39.67
C GLN A 50 -0.99 -17.44 38.74
N LEU A 51 -2.20 -17.43 39.29
CA LEU A 51 -3.44 -17.41 38.51
C LEU A 51 -3.51 -16.18 37.59
N ARG A 52 -3.23 -14.98 38.12
CA ARG A 52 -3.18 -13.73 37.32
C ARG A 52 -2.18 -13.80 36.17
N LEU A 53 -1.03 -14.43 36.39
CA LEU A 53 -0.03 -14.61 35.33
C LEU A 53 -0.51 -15.58 34.26
N CYS A 54 -1.16 -16.69 34.64
CA CYS A 54 -1.78 -17.62 33.70
C CYS A 54 -2.86 -16.94 32.85
N GLU A 55 -3.79 -16.21 33.48
CA GLU A 55 -4.82 -15.44 32.79
C GLU A 55 -4.21 -14.45 31.79
N LYS A 56 -3.14 -13.75 32.19
CA LYS A 56 -2.46 -12.80 31.30
C LYS A 56 -1.77 -13.49 30.12
N ILE A 57 -1.18 -14.67 30.34
CA ILE A 57 -0.57 -15.47 29.27
C ILE A 57 -1.64 -15.91 28.27
N ASP A 58 -2.81 -16.35 28.76
CA ASP A 58 -3.92 -16.78 27.91
C ASP A 58 -4.48 -15.62 27.08
N GLU A 59 -4.69 -14.45 27.70
CA GLU A 59 -5.10 -13.22 27.01
C GLU A 59 -4.12 -12.85 25.88
N LEU A 60 -2.81 -12.77 26.19
CA LEU A 60 -1.78 -12.42 25.21
C LEU A 60 -1.67 -13.47 24.10
N SER A 61 -1.87 -14.74 24.43
CA SER A 61 -1.86 -15.82 23.44
C SER A 61 -3.04 -15.68 22.47
N MET A 62 -4.23 -15.34 22.98
CA MET A 62 -5.39 -15.07 22.14
C MET A 62 -5.20 -13.82 21.26
N GLU A 63 -4.66 -12.72 21.81
CA GLU A 63 -4.36 -11.50 21.05
C GLU A 63 -3.34 -11.76 19.94
N LEU A 64 -2.28 -12.53 20.24
CA LEU A 64 -1.28 -12.92 19.26
C LEU A 64 -1.90 -13.73 18.12
N GLU A 65 -2.77 -14.68 18.44
CA GLU A 65 -3.45 -15.52 17.45
C GLU A 65 -4.41 -14.69 16.58
N GLN A 66 -5.14 -13.74 17.17
CA GLN A 66 -5.96 -12.79 16.41
C GLN A 66 -5.11 -11.90 15.48
N ALA A 67 -3.97 -11.40 15.97
CA ALA A 67 -3.06 -10.58 15.18
C ALA A 67 -2.49 -11.37 13.99
N LYS A 68 -2.06 -12.62 14.21
CA LYS A 68 -1.61 -13.52 13.14
C LYS A 68 -2.70 -13.73 12.09
N ASN A 69 -3.91 -14.06 12.52
CA ASN A 69 -5.04 -14.24 11.61
C ASN A 69 -5.34 -12.97 10.80
N ARG A 70 -5.31 -11.78 11.41
CA ARG A 70 -5.46 -10.49 10.68
C ARG A 70 -4.38 -10.30 9.62
N THR A 71 -3.11 -10.54 9.96
CA THR A 71 -2.02 -10.44 8.97
C THR A 71 -2.11 -11.49 7.87
N GLN A 72 -2.77 -12.62 8.12
CA GLN A 72 -2.85 -13.74 7.19
C GLN A 72 -4.13 -13.74 6.34
N SER A 73 -5.21 -13.07 6.77
CA SER A 73 -6.55 -13.38 6.26
C SER A 73 -6.90 -12.70 4.93
N ASP A 74 -6.71 -11.40 4.74
CA ASP A 74 -7.32 -10.74 3.56
C ASP A 74 -6.37 -9.88 2.75
N GLU A 75 -5.57 -9.03 3.39
CA GLU A 75 -4.66 -8.14 2.68
C GLU A 75 -3.56 -8.92 1.95
N VAL A 76 -2.92 -9.87 2.64
CA VAL A 76 -1.88 -10.73 2.02
C VAL A 76 -2.47 -11.58 0.90
N ASN A 77 -3.70 -12.08 1.06
CA ASN A 77 -4.37 -12.86 0.02
C ASN A 77 -4.83 -11.99 -1.17
N SER A 78 -5.22 -10.73 -0.93
CA SER A 78 -5.48 -9.76 -2.01
C SER A 78 -4.21 -9.45 -2.79
N LEU A 79 -3.13 -9.09 -2.09
CA LEU A 79 -1.83 -8.81 -2.69
C LEU A 79 -1.30 -10.02 -3.48
N ARG A 80 -1.47 -11.24 -2.97
CA ARG A 80 -1.12 -12.46 -3.70
C ARG A 80 -1.92 -12.62 -4.99
N ARG A 81 -3.23 -12.33 -4.98
CA ARG A 81 -4.08 -12.38 -6.18
C ARG A 81 -3.69 -11.31 -7.19
N GLU A 82 -3.47 -10.08 -6.75
CA GLU A 82 -3.02 -8.97 -7.60
C GLU A 82 -1.65 -9.25 -8.23
N LEU A 83 -0.72 -9.81 -7.46
CA LEU A 83 0.60 -10.22 -7.95
C LEU A 83 0.49 -11.34 -8.98
N ALA A 84 -0.36 -12.34 -8.75
CA ALA A 84 -0.60 -13.41 -9.72
C ALA A 84 -1.19 -12.88 -11.03
N PHE A 85 -2.17 -11.98 -10.95
CA PHE A 85 -2.77 -11.33 -12.12
C PHE A 85 -1.73 -10.52 -12.91
N THR A 86 -0.94 -9.71 -12.21
CA THR A 86 0.12 -8.89 -12.82
C THR A 86 1.17 -9.77 -13.51
N ASN A 87 1.58 -10.88 -12.88
CA ASN A 87 2.49 -11.84 -13.49
C ASN A 87 1.92 -12.49 -14.76
N SER A 88 0.61 -12.76 -14.80
CA SER A 88 -0.05 -13.24 -16.01
C SER A 88 0.00 -12.22 -17.15
N ILE A 89 -0.28 -10.95 -16.87
CA ILE A 89 -0.19 -9.86 -17.86
C ILE A 89 1.24 -9.73 -18.39
N ILE A 90 2.22 -9.75 -17.50
CA ILE A 90 3.64 -9.67 -17.87
C ILE A 90 4.00 -10.84 -18.77
N ALA A 91 3.61 -12.07 -18.42
CA ALA A 91 3.88 -13.25 -19.24
C ALA A 91 3.24 -13.12 -20.64
N ASP A 92 2.00 -12.65 -20.73
CA ASP A 92 1.31 -12.40 -21.99
C ASP A 92 2.00 -11.33 -22.84
N GLN A 93 2.41 -10.21 -22.22
CA GLN A 93 3.15 -9.14 -22.90
C GLN A 93 4.50 -9.63 -23.40
N ARG A 94 5.25 -10.41 -22.60
CA ARG A 94 6.51 -11.01 -23.06
C ARG A 94 6.31 -11.93 -24.26
N ARG A 95 5.25 -12.74 -24.29
CA ARG A 95 4.93 -13.57 -25.47
C ARG A 95 4.63 -12.73 -26.71
N LYS A 96 3.86 -11.63 -26.55
CA LYS A 96 3.58 -10.69 -27.64
C LYS A 96 4.85 -9.98 -28.14
N GLU A 97 5.72 -9.55 -27.24
CA GLU A 97 7.02 -8.93 -27.58
C GLU A 97 7.90 -9.89 -28.37
N VAL A 98 7.99 -11.16 -27.96
CA VAL A 98 8.75 -12.18 -28.69
C VAL A 98 8.18 -12.37 -30.09
N LYS A 99 6.86 -12.56 -30.21
CA LYS A 99 6.20 -12.74 -31.52
C LYS A 99 6.43 -11.55 -32.45
N LEU A 100 6.30 -10.32 -31.95
CA LEU A 100 6.55 -9.12 -32.75
C LEU A 100 8.02 -9.00 -33.17
N LYS A 101 8.96 -9.37 -32.30
CA LYS A 101 10.39 -9.40 -32.66
C LYS A 101 10.68 -10.42 -33.75
N GLU A 102 10.08 -11.60 -33.68
CA GLU A 102 10.18 -12.63 -34.73
C GLU A 102 9.59 -12.16 -36.06
N GLU A 103 8.43 -11.49 -36.06
CA GLU A 103 7.82 -10.91 -37.26
C GLU A 103 8.71 -9.82 -37.88
N ILE A 104 9.28 -8.94 -37.05
CA ILE A 104 10.21 -7.90 -37.50
C ILE A 104 11.47 -8.54 -38.10
N GLU A 105 12.01 -9.59 -37.48
CA GLU A 105 13.20 -10.28 -37.99
C GLU A 105 12.90 -11.00 -39.31
N ALA A 106 11.74 -11.65 -39.42
CA ALA A 106 11.28 -12.27 -40.66
C ALA A 106 11.13 -11.24 -41.79
N LEU A 107 10.57 -10.06 -41.51
CA LEU A 107 10.45 -8.97 -42.48
C LEU A 107 11.81 -8.36 -42.85
N LYS A 108 12.72 -8.20 -41.89
CA LYS A 108 14.09 -7.72 -42.17
C LYS A 108 14.88 -8.68 -43.04
N ASN A 109 14.67 -9.98 -42.85
CA ASN A 109 15.33 -11.03 -43.62
C ASN A 109 14.54 -11.39 -44.90
N PHE A 110 13.40 -10.74 -45.16
CA PHE A 110 12.59 -10.96 -46.35
C PHE A 110 13.32 -10.40 -47.57
N SER A 111 13.78 -11.29 -48.46
CA SER A 111 14.51 -10.91 -49.67
C SER A 111 13.58 -10.37 -50.75
N VAL A 112 13.79 -9.11 -51.15
CA VAL A 112 13.02 -8.39 -52.18
C VAL A 112 13.08 -9.07 -53.56
N ASP A 113 14.10 -9.90 -53.80
CA ASP A 113 14.27 -10.65 -55.06
C ASP A 113 13.23 -11.75 -55.28
N SER A 114 12.44 -12.11 -54.27
CA SER A 114 11.38 -13.13 -54.36
C SER A 114 10.02 -12.57 -54.82
N ILE A 115 9.89 -11.26 -54.96
CA ILE A 115 8.68 -10.62 -55.51
C ILE A 115 8.78 -10.67 -57.04
N SER A 116 8.31 -11.78 -57.64
CA SER A 116 7.93 -11.81 -59.04
C SER A 116 6.65 -10.99 -59.22
N VAL A 117 6.79 -9.67 -59.24
CA VAL A 117 5.77 -8.81 -59.84
C VAL A 117 5.75 -9.20 -61.31
N PRO A 118 4.61 -9.60 -61.91
CA PRO A 118 4.53 -9.68 -63.36
C PRO A 118 4.91 -8.29 -63.86
N ARG A 119 6.11 -8.17 -64.44
CA ARG A 119 6.51 -6.98 -65.16
C ARG A 119 5.55 -6.90 -66.35
N LEU A 120 4.42 -6.23 -66.15
CA LEU A 120 3.78 -5.55 -67.26
C LEU A 120 4.88 -4.70 -67.86
N SER A 121 5.24 -5.01 -69.08
CA SER A 121 6.21 -4.31 -69.90
C SER A 121 5.68 -2.89 -70.20
N ILE A 122 5.57 -2.07 -69.16
CA ILE A 122 5.66 -0.62 -69.27
C ILE A 122 7.14 -0.41 -69.61
N GLY A 123 7.41 -0.23 -70.90
CA GLY A 123 8.66 0.33 -71.35
C GLY A 123 8.95 1.57 -70.51
N SER A 124 10.23 1.78 -70.20
CA SER A 124 10.80 2.97 -69.58
C SER A 124 10.42 4.23 -70.37
N ARG A 125 9.16 4.64 -70.27
CA ARG A 125 8.75 6.00 -70.54
C ARG A 125 9.05 6.71 -69.24
N ASP A 126 9.99 7.65 -69.29
CA ASP A 126 10.12 8.68 -68.28
C ASP A 126 8.78 9.43 -68.25
N VAL A 127 7.82 8.91 -67.49
CA VAL A 127 6.55 9.58 -67.26
C VAL A 127 6.90 10.73 -66.34
N LYS A 128 7.07 11.92 -66.93
CA LYS A 128 7.23 13.17 -66.19
C LYS A 128 6.16 13.22 -65.09
N PRO A 129 6.52 13.56 -63.83
CA PRO A 129 5.55 13.73 -62.77
C PRO A 129 4.37 14.58 -63.26
N ARG A 130 3.14 14.09 -63.02
CA ARG A 130 1.93 14.82 -63.41
C ARG A 130 1.84 16.09 -62.58
N MET A 131 1.81 17.24 -63.23
CA MET A 131 1.68 18.52 -62.55
C MET A 131 0.21 18.70 -62.13
N TYR A 132 -0.04 19.13 -60.90
CA TYR A 132 -1.39 19.40 -60.40
C TYR A 132 -1.39 20.76 -59.73
N CYS A 133 -2.34 21.62 -60.12
CA CYS A 133 -2.50 22.91 -59.49
C CYS A 133 -3.60 22.83 -58.42
N ASP A 134 -3.23 23.00 -57.16
CA ASP A 134 -4.14 23.01 -56.01
C ASP A 134 -5.10 24.22 -56.02
N ILE A 135 -4.74 25.32 -56.71
CA ILE A 135 -5.54 26.56 -56.73
C ILE A 135 -6.73 26.46 -57.70
N CYS A 136 -6.57 25.76 -58.83
CA CYS A 136 -7.64 25.61 -59.82
C CYS A 136 -8.07 24.17 -60.08
N GLU A 137 -7.50 23.22 -59.35
CA GLU A 137 -7.81 21.78 -59.37
C GLU A 137 -7.70 21.14 -60.77
N LYS A 138 -6.74 21.61 -61.57
CA LYS A 138 -6.50 21.08 -62.93
C LYS A 138 -5.19 20.30 -62.99
N PHE A 139 -5.25 19.14 -63.62
CA PHE A 139 -4.09 18.32 -63.91
C PHE A 139 -3.42 18.73 -65.22
N ASP A 140 -2.11 18.55 -65.27
CA ASP A 140 -1.22 18.57 -66.44
C ASP A 140 -1.16 19.90 -67.22
N GLN A 141 -1.70 20.99 -66.68
CA GLN A 141 -1.65 22.33 -67.30
C GLN A 141 -0.51 23.20 -66.76
N HIS A 142 -0.49 23.43 -65.45
CA HIS A 142 0.50 24.22 -64.72
C HIS A 142 0.61 23.67 -63.30
N ASP A 143 1.70 24.00 -62.61
CA ASP A 143 1.81 23.75 -61.17
C ASP A 143 1.15 24.87 -60.37
N THR A 144 0.95 24.67 -59.07
CA THR A 144 0.36 25.67 -58.18
C THR A 144 1.04 27.04 -58.27
N GLU A 145 2.36 27.09 -58.45
CA GLU A 145 3.14 28.34 -58.51
C GLU A 145 2.84 29.20 -59.76
N ASP A 146 2.48 28.57 -60.87
CA ASP A 146 2.22 29.23 -62.16
C ASP A 146 0.71 29.48 -62.39
N CYS A 147 -0.11 29.40 -61.34
CA CYS A 147 -1.55 29.56 -61.49
C CYS A 147 -1.93 31.01 -61.80
N PRO A 148 -2.57 31.31 -62.94
CA PRO A 148 -3.01 32.68 -63.24
C PRO A 148 -4.07 33.20 -62.25
N LYS A 149 -4.70 32.31 -61.47
CA LYS A 149 -5.60 32.72 -60.38
C LYS A 149 -4.83 33.19 -59.13
N GLN A 150 -3.54 32.91 -59.03
CA GLN A 150 -2.70 33.31 -57.89
C GLN A 150 -2.54 34.83 -57.84
N GLU A 151 -2.26 35.50 -58.97
CA GLU A 151 -2.17 36.97 -59.05
C GLU A 151 -3.48 37.66 -58.62
N VAL A 152 -4.64 37.09 -58.98
CA VAL A 152 -5.95 37.65 -58.62
C VAL A 152 -6.21 37.57 -57.10
N GLN A 153 -5.68 36.56 -56.40
CA GLN A 153 -5.83 36.45 -54.95
C GLN A 153 -4.89 37.40 -54.20
N GLU A 154 -3.66 37.59 -54.69
CA GLU A 154 -2.66 38.44 -54.02
C GLU A 154 -3.08 39.91 -53.99
N GLU A 155 -3.77 40.40 -55.03
CA GLU A 155 -4.36 41.74 -55.07
C GLU A 155 -5.48 41.94 -54.03
N MET A 156 -6.21 40.89 -53.65
CA MET A 156 -7.32 40.97 -52.68
C MET A 156 -6.88 40.92 -51.21
N VAL A 157 -5.64 40.50 -50.89
CA VAL A 157 -5.21 40.19 -49.51
C VAL A 157 -4.56 41.37 -48.77
N ARG A 158 -4.20 42.47 -49.45
CA ARG A 158 -3.47 43.60 -48.83
C ARG A 158 -4.24 44.44 -47.80
N THR A 159 -5.50 44.14 -47.46
CA THR A 159 -6.35 45.02 -46.63
C THR A 159 -6.97 44.39 -45.38
N LYS A 160 -6.53 43.23 -44.87
CA LYS A 160 -7.06 42.70 -43.59
C LYS A 160 -6.24 43.16 -42.37
N PRO A 161 -6.81 43.94 -41.42
CA PRO A 161 -6.11 44.33 -40.20
C PRO A 161 -5.95 43.13 -39.25
N LYS A 162 -4.73 42.94 -38.71
CA LYS A 162 -4.42 41.89 -37.72
C LYS A 162 -5.19 42.16 -36.41
N LYS A 163 -6.00 41.19 -35.95
CA LYS A 163 -6.67 41.28 -34.64
C LYS A 163 -5.63 41.17 -33.52
N PRO A 164 -5.76 41.94 -32.41
CA PRO A 164 -4.87 41.82 -31.27
C PRO A 164 -5.00 40.44 -30.61
N PRO A 165 -3.90 39.88 -30.08
CA PRO A 165 -3.95 38.62 -29.36
C PRO A 165 -4.83 38.72 -28.11
N PRO A 166 -5.53 37.64 -27.73
CA PRO A 166 -6.36 37.62 -26.54
C PRO A 166 -5.50 37.81 -25.26
N PRO A 167 -6.06 38.39 -24.20
CA PRO A 167 -5.35 38.60 -22.94
C PRO A 167 -4.92 37.28 -22.30
N SER A 168 -3.79 37.29 -21.60
CA SER A 168 -3.26 36.13 -20.87
C SER A 168 -4.22 35.71 -19.76
N ARG A 169 -4.54 34.41 -19.71
CA ARG A 169 -5.30 33.81 -18.61
C ARG A 169 -4.36 33.50 -17.45
N GLU A 170 -4.78 33.86 -16.24
CA GLU A 170 -4.08 33.52 -14.99
C GLU A 170 -4.10 31.99 -14.77
N TYR A 171 -2.94 31.44 -14.40
CA TYR A 171 -2.71 30.01 -14.15
C TYR A 171 -2.12 29.84 -12.76
N CYS A 172 -2.58 28.81 -12.03
CA CYS A 172 -2.11 28.50 -10.70
C CYS A 172 -1.23 27.25 -10.71
N ASP A 173 0.06 27.40 -10.45
CA ASP A 173 1.03 26.28 -10.32
C ASP A 173 0.73 25.36 -9.12
N HIS A 174 -0.04 25.83 -8.14
CA HIS A 174 -0.33 25.07 -6.92
C HIS A 174 -1.48 24.06 -7.09
N CYS A 175 -2.44 24.31 -7.99
CA CYS A 175 -3.55 23.40 -8.28
C CYS A 175 -3.64 22.99 -9.76
N GLU A 176 -2.70 23.45 -10.59
CA GLU A 176 -2.60 23.17 -12.03
C GLU A 176 -3.88 23.50 -12.82
N MET A 177 -4.55 24.60 -12.47
CA MET A 177 -5.78 25.05 -13.14
C MET A 177 -5.71 26.53 -13.55
N PHE A 178 -6.43 26.87 -14.61
CA PHE A 178 -6.65 28.25 -15.05
C PHE A 178 -7.80 28.90 -14.28
N GLY A 179 -7.67 30.21 -13.98
CA GLY A 179 -8.75 31.02 -13.40
C GLY A 179 -8.42 31.74 -12.09
N HIS A 180 -7.21 31.56 -11.56
CA HIS A 180 -6.64 32.35 -10.48
C HIS A 180 -5.10 32.24 -10.52
N ASP A 181 -4.41 33.21 -9.91
CA ASP A 181 -2.96 33.13 -9.68
C ASP A 181 -2.64 32.33 -8.40
N THR A 182 -1.43 31.79 -8.34
CA THR A 182 -0.84 31.03 -7.23
C THR A 182 -1.07 31.64 -5.85
N PHE A 183 -1.03 32.96 -5.71
CA PHE A 183 -1.23 33.66 -4.43
C PHE A 183 -2.68 33.66 -3.93
N ALA A 184 -3.66 33.45 -4.82
CA ALA A 184 -5.09 33.44 -4.50
C ALA A 184 -5.63 31.99 -4.35
N CYS A 185 -4.76 30.99 -4.27
CA CYS A 185 -5.15 29.59 -4.24
C CYS A 185 -5.72 29.18 -2.86
N ASN A 186 -7.01 28.82 -2.82
CA ASN A 186 -7.63 28.25 -1.62
C ASN A 186 -7.40 26.72 -1.56
N MET A 187 -6.34 26.31 -0.86
CA MET A 187 -5.91 24.91 -0.66
C MET A 187 -6.94 23.99 0.04
N GLN A 188 -8.06 24.51 0.55
CA GLN A 188 -8.99 23.76 1.40
C GLN A 188 -10.08 22.97 0.65
N GLU A 189 -10.28 23.18 -0.66
CA GLU A 189 -11.18 22.32 -1.45
C GLU A 189 -10.43 21.10 -1.98
N LYS A 190 -10.26 20.14 -1.07
CA LYS A 190 -9.69 18.81 -1.32
C LYS A 190 -10.27 18.18 -2.60
N LYS A 191 -9.36 17.87 -3.52
CA LYS A 191 -9.32 16.66 -4.36
C LYS A 191 -10.64 15.86 -4.39
N LYS A 192 -11.62 16.31 -5.18
CA LYS A 192 -12.61 15.38 -5.71
C LYS A 192 -11.88 14.52 -6.73
N LYS A 193 -11.37 13.37 -6.28
CA LYS A 193 -10.94 12.28 -7.17
C LYS A 193 -12.08 12.09 -8.16
N LYS A 194 -11.83 12.36 -9.44
CA LYS A 194 -12.75 11.94 -10.50
C LYS A 194 -12.57 10.44 -10.60
N ASP A 195 -13.54 9.70 -10.10
CA ASP A 195 -13.63 8.25 -10.32
C ASP A 195 -13.79 8.03 -11.82
N TYR A 196 -12.69 7.67 -12.48
CA TYR A 196 -12.73 7.10 -13.82
C TYR A 196 -12.81 5.59 -13.66
N THR A 197 -14.04 5.08 -13.61
CA THR A 197 -14.33 3.68 -13.92
C THR A 197 -14.47 3.58 -15.44
N PHE A 198 -13.67 2.72 -16.05
CA PHE A 198 -13.80 2.31 -17.45
C PHE A 198 -14.52 0.97 -17.52
#